data_AF-A0A6J1W4G3-F1
#
_entry.id   AF-A0A6J1W4G3-F1
#
_cell.length_a   1.000
_cell.length_b   1.000
_cell.length_c   1.000
_cell.angle_alpha   90.00
_cell.angle_beta   90.00
_cell.angle_gamma   90.00
#
_symmetry.space_group_name_H-M   'P 1'
#
loop_
_entity.id
_entity.type
_entity.pdbx_description
1 polymer ?
#
loop_
_entity_poly.entity_id
_entity_poly.type
_entity_poly.pdbx_seq_one_letter_code
_entity_poly.pdbx_strand_id
1 'polypeptide(L)'
;METHICWVHGFYPREIDAFWTRDGEVWLQDTLHKSVAPNADGTYHYWLSIRIDPKERGRYRCHVEHDGLLEPLDLALEGERLQGGEGWALWQAGRWWERNLAPDVSRCEHT
;
A
#
# COMPACT_ATOMS: atom_id res chain seq x y z
N MET A 1 -18.03 -9.68 8.67
CA MET A 1 -16.68 -9.15 8.93
C MET A 1 -15.72 -9.83 7.99
N GLU A 2 -14.95 -9.05 7.27
CA GLU A 2 -13.92 -9.50 6.32
C GLU A 2 -12.57 -8.94 6.73
N THR A 3 -11.51 -9.68 6.40
CA THR A 3 -10.15 -9.24 6.67
C THR A 3 -9.55 -8.69 5.39
N HIS A 4 -8.98 -7.50 5.49
CA HIS A 4 -8.22 -6.89 4.41
C HIS A 4 -6.77 -6.71 4.84
N ILE A 5 -5.85 -7.00 3.93
CA ILE A 5 -4.40 -6.91 4.16
C ILE A 5 -3.84 -5.87 3.21
N CYS A 6 -3.09 -4.91 3.74
CA CYS A 6 -2.24 -4.02 2.97
C CYS A 6 -0.81 -4.54 3.04
N TRP A 7 -0.34 -5.03 1.91
CA TRP A 7 1.04 -5.46 1.71
C TRP A 7 1.88 -4.28 1.27
N VAL A 8 3.08 -4.16 1.82
CA VAL A 8 4.10 -3.20 1.38
C VAL A 8 5.42 -3.95 1.12
N HIS A 9 5.94 -3.92 -0.10
CA HIS A 9 7.10 -4.68 -0.56
C HIS A 9 8.13 -3.77 -1.24
N GLY A 10 9.37 -4.25 -1.34
CA GLY A 10 10.40 -3.62 -2.18
C GLY A 10 10.87 -2.24 -1.71
N PHE A 11 10.57 -1.85 -0.48
CA PHE A 11 10.91 -0.51 0.02
C PHE A 11 12.31 -0.47 0.67
N TYR A 12 12.96 0.70 0.58
CA TYR A 12 14.24 1.02 1.20
C TYR A 12 14.38 2.55 1.31
N PRO A 13 14.78 3.14 2.46
CA PRO A 13 15.36 2.53 3.66
C PRO A 13 14.34 1.76 4.53
N ARG A 14 14.78 1.18 5.65
CA ARG A 14 14.01 0.23 6.48
C ARG A 14 12.81 0.89 7.18
N GLU A 15 12.97 2.15 7.55
CA GLU A 15 11.99 2.94 8.27
C GLU A 15 10.77 3.19 7.37
N ILE A 16 9.57 2.92 7.91
CA ILE A 16 8.29 3.06 7.22
C ILE A 16 7.20 3.37 8.24
N ASP A 17 6.25 4.22 7.86
CA ASP A 17 5.04 4.49 8.61
C ASP A 17 3.84 4.08 7.77
N ALA A 18 3.09 3.07 8.21
CA ALA A 18 1.94 2.55 7.49
C ALA A 18 0.80 2.18 8.43
N PHE A 19 -0.39 2.71 8.15
CA PHE A 19 -1.58 2.62 8.99
C PHE A 19 -2.86 2.64 8.17
N TRP A 20 -3.96 2.19 8.77
CA TRP A 20 -5.28 2.35 8.16
C TRP A 20 -5.84 3.74 8.49
N THR A 21 -6.54 4.33 7.53
CA THR A 21 -7.40 5.49 7.78
C THR A 21 -8.86 5.12 7.56
N ARG A 22 -9.77 5.77 8.28
CA ARG A 22 -11.22 5.72 8.07
C ARG A 22 -11.71 7.14 7.90
N ASP A 23 -12.25 7.46 6.73
CA ASP A 23 -12.73 8.80 6.38
C ASP A 23 -11.67 9.92 6.62
N GLY A 24 -10.39 9.59 6.45
CA GLY A 24 -9.26 10.50 6.63
C GLY A 24 -8.66 10.53 8.05
N GLU A 25 -9.24 9.82 9.01
CA GLU A 25 -8.70 9.73 10.38
C GLU A 25 -7.94 8.41 10.60
N VAL A 26 -6.86 8.44 11.40
CA VAL A 26 -6.09 7.24 11.73
C VAL A 26 -6.96 6.22 12.46
N TRP A 27 -6.98 5.00 11.93
CA TRP A 27 -7.74 3.88 12.46
C TRP A 27 -6.80 2.87 13.12
N LEU A 28 -6.91 2.74 14.45
CA LEU A 28 -6.08 1.82 15.25
C LEU A 28 -6.80 0.55 15.67
N GLN A 29 -8.14 0.55 15.65
CA GLN A 29 -8.94 -0.56 16.16
C GLN A 29 -8.83 -1.78 15.23
N ASP A 30 -8.73 -2.98 15.83
CA ASP A 30 -8.67 -4.26 15.11
C ASP A 30 -7.60 -4.31 14.00
N THR A 31 -6.56 -3.48 14.15
CA THR A 31 -5.40 -3.46 13.25
C THR A 31 -4.35 -4.44 13.75
N LEU A 32 -3.95 -5.37 12.89
CA LEU A 32 -2.81 -6.25 13.10
C LEU A 32 -1.68 -5.84 12.18
N HIS A 33 -0.45 -5.88 12.68
CA HIS A 33 0.73 -5.49 11.90
C HIS A 33 1.88 -6.47 12.17
N LYS A 34 2.65 -6.77 11.12
CA LYS A 34 3.86 -7.59 11.23
C LYS A 34 5.08 -6.68 11.36
N SER A 35 6.12 -7.12 12.05
CA SER A 35 7.42 -6.43 12.01
C SER A 35 7.99 -6.37 10.59
N VAL A 36 8.61 -5.24 10.24
CA VAL A 36 9.37 -5.06 8.99
C VAL A 36 10.45 -6.13 8.87
N ALA A 37 10.45 -6.87 7.75
CA ALA A 37 11.36 -7.97 7.49
C ALA A 37 12.19 -7.74 6.22
N PRO A 38 13.46 -8.16 6.18
CA PRO A 38 14.33 -7.98 5.02
C PRO A 38 14.01 -8.97 3.89
N ASN A 39 14.27 -8.54 2.66
CA ASN A 39 14.29 -9.35 1.44
C ASN A 39 15.73 -9.73 1.06
N ALA A 40 15.87 -10.75 0.19
CA ALA A 40 17.18 -11.21 -0.27
C ALA A 40 17.90 -10.21 -1.20
N ASP A 41 17.15 -9.30 -1.83
CA ASP A 41 17.65 -8.27 -2.75
C ASP A 41 18.12 -6.99 -2.04
N GLY A 42 18.07 -6.94 -0.72
CA GLY A 42 18.45 -5.78 0.09
C GLY A 42 17.32 -4.79 0.38
N THR A 43 16.09 -5.05 -0.10
CA THR A 43 14.89 -4.26 0.26
C THR A 43 14.16 -4.85 1.48
N TYR A 44 13.02 -4.26 1.87
CA TYR A 44 12.19 -4.72 2.98
C TYR A 44 10.75 -5.02 2.54
N HIS A 45 10.04 -5.78 3.38
CA HIS A 45 8.60 -5.98 3.26
C HIS A 45 7.91 -5.85 4.64
N TYR A 46 6.64 -5.46 4.59
CA TYR A 46 5.77 -5.19 5.73
C TYR A 46 4.31 -5.48 5.33
N TRP A 47 3.44 -5.72 6.31
CA TRP A 47 2.00 -5.71 6.08
C TRP A 47 1.24 -5.33 7.33
N LEU A 48 0.05 -4.78 7.11
CA LEU A 48 -0.95 -4.54 8.14
C LEU A 48 -2.32 -5.03 7.66
N SER A 49 -3.20 -5.39 8.60
CA SER A 49 -4.54 -5.88 8.28
C SER A 49 -5.59 -5.33 9.23
N ILE A 50 -6.83 -5.24 8.74
CA ILE A 50 -8.01 -4.83 9.50
C ILE A 50 -9.16 -5.79 9.27
N ARG A 51 -10.08 -5.85 10.23
CA ARG A 51 -11.36 -6.53 10.09
C ARG A 51 -12.48 -5.52 10.04
N ILE A 52 -13.25 -5.50 8.95
CA ILE A 52 -14.31 -4.51 8.73
C ILE A 52 -15.61 -5.15 8.26
N ASP A 53 -16.70 -4.39 8.37
CA ASP A 53 -17.95 -4.73 7.71
C ASP A 53 -17.79 -4.48 6.19
N PRO A 54 -18.14 -5.44 5.31
CA PRO A 54 -18.06 -5.27 3.86
C PRO A 54 -18.77 -4.00 3.34
N LYS A 55 -19.81 -3.52 4.04
CA LYS A 55 -20.56 -2.29 3.69
C LYS A 55 -19.75 -1.02 3.92
N GLU A 56 -18.68 -1.10 4.70
CA GLU A 56 -17.84 0.06 5.03
C GLU A 56 -16.52 0.11 4.25
N ARG A 57 -16.25 -0.84 3.33
CA ARG A 57 -14.98 -0.93 2.58
C ARG A 57 -14.51 0.41 2.02
N GLY A 58 -15.40 1.19 1.41
CA GLY A 58 -15.08 2.47 0.79
C GLY A 58 -14.65 3.59 1.75
N ARG A 59 -14.83 3.39 3.07
CA ARG A 59 -14.40 4.34 4.10
C ARG A 59 -12.94 4.15 4.50
N TYR A 60 -12.37 2.97 4.23
CA TYR A 60 -11.04 2.60 4.69
C TYR A 60 -10.00 2.72 3.57
N ARG A 61 -8.83 3.24 3.93
CA ARG A 61 -7.64 3.29 3.05
C ARG A 61 -6.41 2.85 3.82
N CYS A 62 -5.47 2.21 3.13
CA CYS A 62 -4.14 1.98 3.66
C CYS A 62 -3.27 3.18 3.30
N HIS A 63 -2.78 3.88 4.33
CA HIS A 63 -1.89 5.03 4.19
C HIS A 63 -0.45 4.59 4.43
N VAL A 64 0.46 5.00 3.54
CA VAL A 64 1.88 4.65 3.60
C VAL A 64 2.73 5.90 3.40
N GLU A 65 3.54 6.21 4.40
CA GLU A 65 4.60 7.21 4.37
C GLU A 65 5.97 6.51 4.38
N HIS A 66 6.84 6.94 3.49
CA HIS A 66 8.16 6.34 3.32
C HIS A 66 9.10 7.32 2.61
N ASP A 67 10.37 7.39 3.02
CA ASP A 67 11.37 8.30 2.44
C ASP A 67 11.62 8.09 0.94
N GLY A 68 11.30 6.90 0.43
CA GLY A 68 11.38 6.57 -0.98
C GLY A 68 10.25 7.19 -1.82
N LEU A 69 9.18 7.66 -1.19
CA LEU A 69 8.02 8.22 -1.85
C LEU A 69 8.10 9.75 -1.91
N LEU A 70 7.74 10.34 -3.06
CA LEU A 70 7.61 11.79 -3.20
C LEU A 70 6.39 12.34 -2.45
N GLU A 71 5.34 11.52 -2.34
CA GLU A 71 4.10 11.81 -1.65
C GLU A 71 3.57 10.53 -0.99
N PRO A 72 2.81 10.63 0.12
CA PRO A 72 2.20 9.46 0.75
C PRO A 72 1.28 8.70 -0.20
N LEU A 73 1.21 7.37 -0.03
CA LEU A 73 0.30 6.52 -0.80
C LEU A 73 -0.96 6.21 0.02
N ASP A 74 -2.13 6.48 -0.58
CA ASP A 74 -3.44 6.15 -0.04
C ASP A 74 -4.14 5.09 -0.91
N LEU A 75 -4.12 3.83 -0.48
CA LEU A 75 -4.68 2.71 -1.22
C LEU A 75 -6.10 2.40 -0.73
N ALA A 76 -7.07 2.41 -1.63
CA ALA A 76 -8.42 1.97 -1.32
C ALA A 76 -8.48 0.43 -1.22
N LEU A 77 -9.33 -0.08 -0.32
CA LEU A 77 -9.76 -1.47 -0.34
C LEU A 77 -10.53 -1.72 -1.63
N GLU A 78 -10.04 -2.59 -2.51
CA GLU A 78 -10.56 -2.70 -3.88
C GLU A 78 -12.09 -2.76 -3.95
N GLY A 79 -12.60 -1.78 -4.68
CA GLY A 79 -13.90 -1.76 -5.33
C GLY A 79 -13.79 -1.18 -6.75
N GLU A 80 -12.61 -1.15 -7.36
CA GLU A 80 -12.41 -0.92 -8.80
C GLU A 80 -10.94 -1.13 -9.16
N ARG A 81 -10.70 -2.08 -10.06
CA ARG A 81 -9.45 -2.26 -10.79
C ARG A 81 -9.11 -0.92 -11.46
N LEU A 82 -8.03 -0.26 -11.05
CA LEU A 82 -7.45 0.86 -11.81
C LEU A 82 -6.89 0.33 -13.14
N GLN A 83 -7.79 0.06 -14.08
CA GLN A 83 -7.48 0.04 -15.50
C GLN A 83 -7.75 1.42 -16.06
N GLY A 84 -6.68 2.14 -16.39
CA GLY A 84 -6.73 3.20 -17.39
C GLY A 84 -6.43 4.59 -16.85
N GLY A 85 -5.18 5.00 -17.01
CA GLY A 85 -4.76 6.40 -16.96
C GLY A 85 -3.27 6.46 -17.28
N GLU A 86 -2.93 7.08 -18.40
CA GLU A 86 -1.63 7.54 -18.98
C GLU A 86 -0.28 6.86 -18.56
N GLY A 87 -0.10 6.42 -17.31
CA GLY A 87 1.08 5.71 -16.81
C GLY A 87 1.37 4.35 -17.49
N TRP A 88 0.35 3.62 -17.96
CA TRP A 88 0.58 2.37 -18.72
C TRP A 88 1.26 2.61 -20.07
N ALA A 89 0.93 3.70 -20.75
CA ALA A 89 1.56 4.06 -22.03
C ALA A 89 3.03 4.45 -21.83
N LEU A 90 3.37 5.04 -20.67
CA LEU A 90 4.74 5.40 -20.30
C LEU A 90 5.57 4.19 -19.83
N TRP A 91 4.93 3.15 -19.27
CA TRP A 91 5.58 1.89 -18.91
C TRP A 91 6.13 1.15 -20.13
N GLN A 92 5.35 1.05 -21.23
CA GLN A 92 5.83 0.47 -22.48
C GLN A 92 6.94 1.29 -23.17
N ALA A 93 7.00 2.59 -22.89
CA ALA A 93 7.97 3.50 -23.50
C ALA A 93 9.35 3.50 -22.79
N GLY A 94 9.54 2.75 -21.71
CA GLY A 94 10.83 2.65 -21.02
C GLY A 94 11.37 4.02 -20.57
N ARG A 95 10.52 4.89 -19.99
CA ARG A 95 10.94 6.24 -19.57
C ARG A 95 10.67 6.54 -18.10
N TRP A 96 10.73 5.53 -17.24
CA TRP A 96 10.35 5.66 -15.84
C TRP A 96 11.42 5.23 -14.82
N TRP A 97 12.46 4.48 -15.22
CA TRP A 97 13.47 3.95 -14.28
C TRP A 97 14.42 4.99 -13.67
N GLU A 98 14.39 6.25 -14.11
CA GLU A 98 15.32 7.28 -13.61
C GLU A 98 14.79 8.09 -12.43
N ARG A 99 13.51 7.92 -12.02
CA ARG A 99 12.93 8.75 -10.95
C ARG A 99 12.04 8.10 -9.91
N ASN A 100 11.61 6.84 -10.04
CA ASN A 100 10.65 6.27 -9.10
C ASN A 100 10.83 4.77 -8.88
N LEU A 101 10.69 4.37 -7.61
CA LEU A 101 10.67 3.00 -7.11
C LEU A 101 9.60 2.13 -7.77
N ALA A 102 9.78 0.81 -7.72
CA ALA A 102 8.98 -0.19 -8.42
C ALA A 102 7.45 -0.01 -8.29
N PRO A 103 6.67 -0.27 -9.35
CA PRO A 103 5.23 0.01 -9.43
C PRO A 103 4.33 -0.88 -8.53
N ASP A 104 4.90 -1.70 -7.65
CA ASP A 104 4.20 -2.66 -6.80
C ASP A 104 4.57 -2.53 -5.31
N VAL A 105 5.04 -1.35 -4.88
CA VAL A 105 5.43 -1.12 -3.48
C VAL A 105 4.31 -1.45 -2.50
N SER A 106 3.04 -1.30 -2.87
CA SER A 106 1.94 -1.63 -1.95
C SER A 106 0.65 -2.08 -2.64
N ARG A 107 -0.03 -3.08 -2.07
CA ARG A 107 -1.29 -3.65 -2.58
C ARG A 107 -2.24 -4.04 -1.44
N CYS A 108 -3.53 -3.80 -1.64
CA CYS A 108 -4.57 -4.33 -0.76
C CYS A 108 -5.17 -5.64 -1.30
N GLU A 109 -5.32 -6.64 -0.44
CA GLU A 109 -5.90 -7.95 -0.76
C GLU A 109 -7.04 -8.30 0.21
N HIS A 110 -7.98 -9.12 -0.27
CA HIS A 110 -9.06 -9.72 0.52
C HIS A 110 -8.69 -11.18 0.82
N THR A 111 -8.84 -11.62 2.07
CA THR A 111 -8.62 -13.03 2.48
C THR A 111 -9.91 -13.76 2.82
#